data_AF-A0A382RQN6-F1
#
_entry.id   AF-A0A382RQN6-F1
#
_cell.length_a   1.000
_cell.length_b   1.000
_cell.length_c   1.000
_cell.angle_alpha   90.00
_cell.angle_beta   90.00
_cell.angle_gamma   90.00
#
_symmetry.space_group_name_H-M   'P 1'
#
loop_
_entity.id
_entity.type
_entity.pdbx_description
1 polymer ?
#
loop_
_entity_poly.entity_id
_entity_poly.type
_entity_poly.pdbx_seq_one_letter_code
_entity_poly.pdbx_strand_id
1 'polypeptide(L)'
;MEHITGLGNGVRYGVRAGSRWPFTMDQPLSNYAPYPFFMGYAASYLMENGFEVNILDAVAEMECNYDTFLEEIKLEEADIVVLECSTPTIDIDVWFANKIATFSKVALAGPHLNRTTVTEIMPDNPKINFYLLGEYILSSLKMAKSQKNGIYDSEILKNIDSITPPYRDYKSASKYFDPSMPTPKPQLAI
;
A
#
# COMPACT_ATOMS: atom_id res chain seq x y z
N MET A 1 13.48 -38.01 8.84
CA MET A 1 14.03 -36.78 9.44
C MET A 1 13.12 -35.65 9.02
N GLU A 2 12.21 -35.26 9.91
CA GLU A 2 11.32 -34.11 9.70
C GLU A 2 12.15 -32.83 9.83
N HIS A 3 12.11 -32.00 8.80
CA HIS A 3 12.63 -30.64 8.88
C HIS A 3 11.67 -29.82 9.72
N ILE A 4 12.15 -29.36 10.88
CA ILE A 4 11.45 -28.43 11.75
C ILE A 4 11.40 -27.07 11.02
N THR A 5 10.29 -26.79 10.35
CA THR A 5 9.91 -25.44 9.95
C THR A 5 9.40 -24.70 11.18
N GLY A 6 9.75 -23.43 11.35
CA GLY A 6 9.58 -22.66 12.60
C GLY A 6 8.17 -22.66 13.21
N LEU A 7 8.05 -22.14 14.43
CA LEU A 7 6.81 -21.98 15.20
C LEU A 7 5.71 -21.25 14.41
N GLY A 8 4.93 -21.97 13.60
CA GLY A 8 3.86 -21.40 12.77
C GLY A 8 3.42 -22.31 11.63
N ASN A 9 2.81 -23.46 11.93
CA ASN A 9 2.31 -24.41 10.94
C ASN A 9 0.88 -24.08 10.42
N GLY A 10 0.55 -22.80 10.19
CA GLY A 10 -0.79 -22.38 9.77
C GLY A 10 -0.82 -21.03 9.01
N VAL A 11 -1.96 -20.72 8.38
CA VAL A 11 -2.20 -19.43 7.70
C VAL A 11 -2.15 -18.30 8.73
N ARG A 12 -1.39 -17.25 8.42
CA ARG A 12 -1.27 -16.06 9.28
C ARG A 12 -1.89 -14.84 8.62
N TYR A 13 -2.59 -14.04 9.41
CA TYR A 13 -3.24 -12.80 8.97
C TYR A 13 -2.44 -11.61 9.48
N GLY A 14 -2.00 -10.72 8.58
CA GLY A 14 -1.12 -9.61 8.91
C GLY A 14 -1.72 -8.26 8.60
N VAL A 15 -1.55 -7.30 9.52
CA VAL A 15 -1.76 -5.88 9.21
C VAL A 15 -0.54 -5.32 8.52
N ARG A 16 -0.77 -4.48 7.50
CA ARG A 16 0.27 -3.90 6.67
C ARG A 16 0.21 -2.38 6.74
N ALA A 17 -0.24 -1.74 5.66
CA ALA A 17 -0.43 -0.30 5.60
C ALA A 17 -1.32 0.19 6.74
N GLY A 18 -1.00 1.37 7.28
CA GLY A 18 -1.70 1.96 8.43
C GLY A 18 -1.23 1.47 9.81
N SER A 19 -0.58 0.30 9.92
CA SER A 19 0.05 -0.12 11.18
C SER A 19 1.51 0.34 11.27
N ARG A 20 1.87 1.03 12.36
CA ARG A 20 3.29 1.35 12.67
C ARG A 20 4.07 0.15 13.21
N TRP A 21 3.37 -0.89 13.65
CA TRP A 21 3.94 -2.13 14.16
C TRP A 21 3.30 -3.29 13.37
N PRO A 22 3.84 -3.66 12.21
CA PRO A 22 3.29 -4.77 11.44
C PRO A 22 3.46 -6.06 12.24
N PHE A 23 2.36 -6.77 12.47
CA PHE A 23 2.33 -8.05 13.17
C PHE A 23 1.39 -9.01 12.44
N THR A 24 1.50 -10.29 12.77
CA THR A 24 0.63 -11.33 12.22
C THR A 24 -0.02 -12.16 13.33
N MET A 25 -1.26 -12.58 13.12
CA MET A 25 -2.05 -13.41 14.02
C MET A 25 -2.41 -14.74 13.36
N ASP A 26 -2.78 -15.73 14.17
CA ASP A 26 -3.30 -17.03 13.76
C ASP A 26 -4.82 -16.99 13.45
N GLN A 27 -5.50 -15.92 13.85
CA GLN A 27 -6.91 -15.67 13.56
C GLN A 27 -7.08 -14.53 12.55
N PRO A 28 -8.15 -14.53 11.73
CA PRO A 28 -8.47 -13.40 10.86
C PRO A 28 -8.54 -12.08 11.63
N LEU A 29 -8.13 -11.00 10.97
CA LEU A 29 -8.24 -9.61 11.43
C LEU A 29 -9.70 -9.11 11.51
N SER A 30 -10.62 -9.99 11.92
CA SER A 30 -12.07 -9.83 11.93
C SER A 30 -12.54 -8.49 12.51
N ASN A 31 -11.75 -7.93 13.44
CA ASN A 31 -11.99 -6.64 14.06
C ASN A 31 -10.70 -5.83 14.23
N TYR A 32 -9.74 -5.84 13.30
CA TYR A 32 -8.63 -4.88 13.34
C TYR A 32 -8.06 -4.59 11.95
N ALA A 33 -8.31 -3.38 11.45
CA ALA A 33 -7.73 -2.90 10.20
C ALA A 33 -7.41 -1.41 10.39
N PRO A 34 -6.15 -1.02 10.59
CA PRO A 34 -5.78 0.38 10.73
C PRO A 34 -5.89 1.08 9.38
N TYR A 35 -6.36 2.32 9.41
CA TYR A 35 -6.49 3.13 8.21
C TYR A 35 -5.11 3.49 7.61
N PRO A 36 -4.87 3.31 6.30
CA PRO A 36 -3.58 3.57 5.66
C PRO A 36 -3.38 5.08 5.42
N PHE A 37 -2.98 5.82 6.46
CA PHE A 37 -2.88 7.28 6.40
C PHE A 37 -2.00 7.82 5.27
N PHE A 38 -0.81 7.25 5.03
CA PHE A 38 0.05 7.71 3.93
C PHE A 38 -0.63 7.55 2.57
N MET A 39 -1.35 6.45 2.35
CA MET A 39 -2.11 6.19 1.13
C MET A 39 -3.27 7.18 0.98
N GLY A 40 -4.04 7.37 2.06
CA GLY A 40 -5.15 8.32 2.07
C GLY A 40 -4.71 9.77 1.78
N TYR A 41 -3.59 10.21 2.37
CA TYR A 41 -3.04 11.55 2.10
C TYR A 41 -2.40 11.66 0.72
N ALA A 42 -1.72 10.62 0.23
CA ALA A 42 -1.19 10.62 -1.13
C ALA A 42 -2.34 10.74 -2.15
N ALA A 43 -3.44 10.01 -1.93
CA ALA A 43 -4.62 10.08 -2.78
C ALA A 43 -5.27 11.47 -2.76
N SER A 44 -5.56 12.03 -1.58
CA SER A 44 -6.15 13.37 -1.49
C SER A 44 -5.25 14.45 -2.10
N TYR A 45 -3.93 14.36 -1.89
CA TYR A 45 -2.98 15.32 -2.44
C TYR A 45 -2.83 15.23 -3.97
N LEU A 46 -2.90 14.03 -4.53
CA LEU A 46 -2.97 13.80 -5.98
C LEU A 46 -4.27 14.38 -6.57
N MET A 47 -5.41 14.12 -5.94
CA MET A 47 -6.71 14.64 -6.37
C MET A 47 -6.78 16.16 -6.35
N GLU A 48 -6.26 16.79 -5.29
CA GLU A 48 -6.14 18.26 -5.19
C GLU A 48 -5.31 18.85 -6.34
N ASN A 49 -4.43 18.04 -6.95
CA ASN A 49 -3.59 18.41 -8.07
C ASN A 49 -4.14 17.95 -9.44
N GLY A 50 -5.40 17.53 -9.51
CA GLY A 50 -6.11 17.23 -10.76
C GLY A 50 -5.92 15.82 -11.31
N PHE A 51 -5.49 14.87 -10.48
CA PHE A 51 -5.42 13.46 -10.83
C PHE A 51 -6.69 12.72 -10.36
N GLU A 52 -7.16 11.77 -11.16
CA GLU A 52 -8.17 10.80 -10.74
C GLU A 52 -7.49 9.68 -9.94
N VAL A 53 -8.02 9.35 -8.77
CA VAL A 53 -7.41 8.39 -7.85
C VAL A 53 -8.47 7.53 -7.20
N ASN A 54 -8.20 6.24 -7.11
CA ASN A 54 -8.96 5.27 -6.32
C ASN A 54 -8.00 4.53 -5.35
N ILE A 55 -8.54 3.94 -4.29
CA ILE A 55 -7.82 3.10 -3.34
C ILE A 55 -8.45 1.71 -3.31
N LEU A 56 -7.62 0.69 -3.50
CA LEU A 56 -7.99 -0.72 -3.34
C LEU A 56 -7.20 -1.32 -2.17
N ASP A 57 -7.90 -1.96 -1.23
CA ASP A 57 -7.31 -2.56 -0.03
C ASP A 57 -7.79 -4.00 0.18
N ALA A 58 -7.05 -4.96 -0.40
CA ALA A 58 -7.37 -6.38 -0.28
C ALA A 58 -7.46 -6.86 1.18
N VAL A 59 -6.69 -6.25 2.10
CA VAL A 59 -6.68 -6.65 3.52
C VAL A 59 -7.98 -6.21 4.19
N ALA A 60 -8.39 -4.96 3.99
CA ALA A 60 -9.67 -4.46 4.49
C ALA A 60 -10.87 -5.18 3.85
N GLU A 61 -10.75 -5.61 2.60
CA GLU A 61 -11.75 -6.40 1.89
C GLU A 61 -11.77 -7.90 2.26
N MET A 62 -10.78 -8.36 3.04
CA MET A 62 -10.54 -9.79 3.32
C MET A 62 -10.36 -10.66 2.06
N GLU A 63 -9.87 -10.06 0.97
CA GLU A 63 -9.52 -10.78 -0.25
C GLU A 63 -8.20 -11.54 -0.05
N CYS A 64 -8.26 -12.86 -0.20
CA CYS A 64 -7.14 -13.77 0.04
C CYS A 64 -6.56 -14.37 -1.26
N ASN A 65 -7.18 -14.08 -2.40
CA ASN A 65 -6.80 -14.57 -3.72
C ASN A 65 -6.14 -13.45 -4.55
N TYR A 66 -4.87 -13.65 -4.88
CA TYR A 66 -4.09 -12.69 -5.67
C TYR A 66 -4.62 -12.49 -7.09
N ASP A 67 -5.14 -13.53 -7.75
CA ASP A 67 -5.65 -13.42 -9.11
C ASP A 67 -6.95 -12.61 -9.15
N THR A 68 -7.85 -12.81 -8.18
CA THR A 68 -9.05 -11.99 -8.03
C THR A 68 -8.69 -10.51 -7.85
N PHE A 69 -7.70 -10.22 -6.98
CA PHE A 69 -7.28 -8.85 -6.73
C PHE A 69 -6.55 -8.23 -7.93
N LEU A 70 -5.77 -9.00 -8.69
CA LEU A 70 -5.15 -8.54 -9.94
C LEU A 70 -6.19 -8.17 -10.99
N GLU A 71 -7.26 -8.96 -11.15
CA GLU A 71 -8.33 -8.62 -12.08
C GLU A 71 -9.10 -7.37 -11.62
N GLU A 72 -9.32 -7.18 -10.31
CA GLU A 72 -9.90 -5.94 -9.78
C GLU A 72 -9.03 -4.72 -10.13
N ILE A 73 -7.72 -4.78 -9.89
CA ILE A 73 -6.78 -3.69 -10.26
C ILE A 73 -6.80 -3.41 -11.76
N LYS A 74 -6.91 -4.46 -12.59
CA LYS A 74 -6.92 -4.33 -14.05
C LYS A 74 -8.19 -3.64 -14.56
N LEU A 75 -9.33 -3.84 -13.90
CA LEU A 75 -10.60 -3.18 -14.24
C LEU A 75 -10.59 -1.68 -13.96
N GLU A 76 -9.69 -1.19 -13.11
CA GLU A 76 -9.52 0.26 -12.86
C GLU A 76 -8.89 0.98 -14.06
N GLU A 77 -8.25 0.26 -15.00
CA GLU A 77 -7.56 0.84 -16.16
C GLU A 77 -6.61 2.00 -15.81
N ALA A 78 -6.01 1.96 -14.61
CA ALA A 78 -5.16 3.03 -14.10
C ALA A 78 -3.87 3.19 -14.92
N ASP A 79 -3.45 4.44 -15.15
CA ASP A 79 -2.17 4.74 -15.80
C ASP A 79 -0.96 4.33 -14.94
N ILE A 80 -1.09 4.47 -13.62
CA ILE A 80 -0.09 4.13 -12.62
C ILE A 80 -0.77 3.49 -11.41
N VAL A 81 -0.24 2.34 -10.99
CA VAL A 81 -0.59 1.71 -9.71
C VAL A 81 0.53 1.97 -8.69
N VAL A 82 0.18 2.54 -7.54
CA VAL A 82 1.10 2.71 -6.40
C VAL A 82 0.86 1.59 -5.40
N LEU A 83 1.86 0.75 -5.18
CA LEU A 83 1.81 -0.39 -4.27
C LEU A 83 2.65 -0.09 -3.02
N GLU A 84 2.01 -0.02 -1.85
CA GLU A 84 2.71 0.13 -0.57
C GLU A 84 3.32 -1.21 -0.13
N CYS A 85 4.64 -1.22 0.10
CA CYS A 85 5.38 -2.40 0.49
C CYS A 85 5.67 -2.45 1.99
N SER A 86 5.89 -3.66 2.51
CA SER A 86 6.34 -3.84 3.88
C SER A 86 7.50 -4.83 3.99
N THR A 87 8.39 -4.62 4.97
CA THR A 87 9.56 -5.47 5.21
C THR A 87 9.25 -6.98 5.21
N PRO A 88 8.22 -7.49 5.92
CA PRO A 88 7.99 -8.94 5.98
C PRO A 88 7.44 -9.55 4.69
N THR A 89 7.09 -8.74 3.68
CA THR A 89 6.41 -9.18 2.46
C THR A 89 7.07 -8.65 1.20
N ILE A 90 8.27 -8.08 1.28
CA ILE A 90 8.88 -7.38 0.14
C ILE A 90 8.99 -8.28 -1.10
N ASP A 91 9.32 -9.56 -0.94
CA ASP A 91 9.40 -10.51 -2.05
C ASP A 91 8.03 -10.70 -2.74
N ILE A 92 6.95 -10.76 -1.95
CA ILE A 92 5.57 -10.87 -2.45
C ILE A 92 5.17 -9.56 -3.13
N ASP A 93 5.50 -8.42 -2.55
CA ASP A 93 5.18 -7.10 -3.10
C ASP A 93 5.86 -6.88 -4.46
N VAL A 94 7.14 -7.26 -4.57
CA VAL A 94 7.90 -7.20 -5.83
C VAL A 94 7.33 -8.17 -6.86
N TRP A 95 7.01 -9.41 -6.46
CA TRP A 95 6.35 -10.37 -7.35
C TRP A 95 5.01 -9.82 -7.88
N PHE A 96 4.18 -9.27 -6.99
CA PHE A 96 2.88 -8.73 -7.32
C PHE A 96 2.98 -7.50 -8.23
N ALA A 97 3.93 -6.60 -7.95
CA ALA A 97 4.22 -5.44 -8.79
C ALA A 97 4.64 -5.84 -10.21
N ASN A 98 5.42 -6.92 -10.38
CA ASN A 98 5.75 -7.42 -11.72
C ASN A 98 4.54 -7.96 -12.48
N LYS A 99 3.52 -8.49 -11.79
CA LYS A 99 2.26 -8.88 -12.43
C LYS A 99 1.49 -7.66 -12.90
N ILE A 100 1.37 -6.63 -12.05
CA ILE A 100 0.74 -5.35 -12.40
C ILE A 100 1.47 -4.67 -13.57
N ALA A 101 2.80 -4.70 -13.57
CA ALA A 101 3.65 -4.13 -14.62
C ALA A 101 3.42 -4.71 -16.03
N THR A 102 2.62 -5.77 -16.16
CA THR A 102 2.22 -6.32 -17.47
C THR A 102 1.08 -5.56 -18.14
N PHE A 103 0.33 -4.74 -17.38
CA PHE A 103 -0.85 -4.02 -17.90
C PHE A 103 -0.95 -2.56 -17.42
N SER A 104 -0.18 -2.12 -16.42
CA SER A 104 -0.11 -0.73 -15.96
C SER A 104 1.33 -0.37 -15.60
N LYS A 105 1.68 0.92 -15.55
CA LYS A 105 2.90 1.32 -14.85
C LYS A 105 2.75 1.05 -13.36
N VAL A 106 3.84 0.74 -12.69
CA VAL A 106 3.82 0.43 -11.24
C VAL A 106 4.88 1.20 -10.48
N ALA A 107 4.49 1.69 -9.31
CA ALA A 107 5.36 2.31 -8.33
C ALA A 107 5.38 1.46 -7.05
N LEU A 108 6.57 1.07 -6.58
CA LEU A 108 6.73 0.58 -5.22
C LEU A 108 6.88 1.76 -4.27
N ALA A 109 6.20 1.75 -3.13
CA ALA A 109 6.21 2.84 -2.16
C ALA A 109 6.28 2.34 -0.71
N GLY A 110 6.59 3.24 0.20
CA GLY A 110 6.46 3.01 1.65
C GLY A 110 7.78 2.95 2.40
N PRO A 111 7.71 2.85 3.74
CA PRO A 111 8.87 3.01 4.63
C PRO A 111 9.94 1.94 4.46
N HIS A 112 9.59 0.77 3.92
CA HIS A 112 10.58 -0.26 3.62
C HIS A 112 11.48 0.12 2.42
N LEU A 113 10.95 0.90 1.47
CA LEU A 113 11.68 1.31 0.28
C LEU A 113 12.69 2.40 0.67
N ASN A 114 13.95 1.98 0.74
CA ASN A 114 15.11 2.84 0.94
C ASN A 114 16.14 2.57 -0.17
N ARG A 115 17.23 3.36 -0.20
CA ARG A 115 18.24 3.28 -1.25
C ARG A 115 18.87 1.88 -1.38
N THR A 116 19.12 1.21 -0.26
CA THR A 116 19.69 -0.15 -0.24
C THR A 116 18.73 -1.14 -0.86
N THR A 117 17.50 -1.19 -0.34
CA THR A 117 16.45 -2.11 -0.82
C THR A 117 16.14 -1.92 -2.31
N VAL A 118 16.10 -0.67 -2.79
CA VAL A 118 15.89 -0.41 -4.22
C VAL A 118 17.08 -0.86 -5.07
N THR A 119 18.30 -0.70 -4.58
CA THR A 119 19.50 -1.17 -5.29
C THR A 119 19.52 -2.69 -5.44
N GLU A 120 18.95 -3.42 -4.48
CA GLU A 120 18.80 -4.87 -4.52
C GLU A 120 17.68 -5.31 -5.47
N ILE A 121 16.52 -4.63 -5.46
CA ILE A 121 15.34 -5.03 -6.23
C ILE A 121 15.41 -4.58 -7.69
N MET A 122 15.83 -3.34 -7.96
CA MET A 122 15.69 -2.72 -9.27
C MET A 122 16.37 -3.48 -10.43
N PRO A 123 17.59 -4.05 -10.29
CA PRO A 123 18.27 -4.75 -11.37
C PRO A 123 17.48 -5.94 -11.94
N ASP A 124 16.83 -6.71 -11.07
CA ASP A 124 16.10 -7.93 -11.44
C ASP A 124 14.65 -7.67 -11.85
N ASN A 125 14.17 -6.42 -11.71
CA ASN A 125 12.77 -6.06 -11.90
C ASN A 125 12.60 -4.87 -12.88
N PRO A 126 13.10 -4.97 -14.13
CA PRO A 126 13.20 -3.84 -15.07
C PRO A 126 11.84 -3.31 -15.56
N LYS A 127 10.73 -4.01 -15.27
CA LYS A 127 9.38 -3.60 -15.63
C LYS A 127 8.74 -2.67 -14.59
N ILE A 128 9.31 -2.60 -13.38
CA ILE A 128 8.83 -1.67 -12.34
C ILE A 128 9.34 -0.26 -12.69
N ASN A 129 8.41 0.70 -12.83
CA ASN A 129 8.73 2.03 -13.35
C ASN A 129 9.32 2.95 -12.29
N PHE A 130 8.75 2.92 -11.09
CA PHE A 130 8.99 3.95 -10.08
C PHE A 130 9.26 3.32 -8.70
N TYR A 131 10.14 3.98 -7.95
CA TYR A 131 10.45 3.61 -6.56
C TYR A 131 10.34 4.87 -5.70
N LEU A 132 9.28 4.94 -4.88
CA LEU A 132 9.01 6.05 -3.99
C LEU A 132 9.57 5.71 -2.60
N LEU A 133 10.69 6.33 -2.24
CA LEU A 133 11.35 6.04 -0.97
C LEU A 133 10.55 6.62 0.20
N GLY A 134 10.49 5.89 1.32
CA GLY A 134 9.93 6.38 2.58
C GLY A 134 8.48 6.84 2.49
N GLU A 135 8.19 8.01 3.06
CA GLU A 135 6.90 8.68 2.94
C GLU A 135 6.70 9.15 1.50
N TYR A 136 5.53 8.84 0.93
CA TYR A 136 5.28 8.99 -0.50
C TYR A 136 4.18 9.99 -0.87
N ILE A 137 3.68 10.78 0.09
CA ILE A 137 2.64 11.81 -0.17
C ILE A 137 3.14 12.80 -1.23
N LEU A 138 4.33 13.37 -1.05
CA LEU A 138 4.88 14.36 -2.00
C LEU A 138 5.51 13.72 -3.23
N SER A 139 6.20 12.58 -3.07
CA SER A 139 6.90 11.92 -4.18
C SER A 139 5.94 11.27 -5.18
N SER A 140 4.77 10.81 -4.74
CA SER A 140 3.71 10.32 -5.64
C SER A 140 3.23 11.41 -6.61
N LEU A 141 3.04 12.65 -6.15
CA LEU A 141 2.70 13.78 -7.02
C LEU A 141 3.81 14.10 -8.02
N LYS A 142 5.07 14.11 -7.57
CA LYS A 142 6.23 14.37 -8.44
C LYS A 142 6.36 13.29 -9.52
N MET A 143 6.14 12.04 -9.15
CA MET A 143 6.09 10.91 -10.08
C MET A 143 4.94 11.06 -11.08
N ALA A 144 3.72 11.28 -10.60
CA ALA A 144 2.53 11.39 -11.46
C ALA A 144 2.68 12.53 -12.49
N LYS A 145 3.22 13.68 -12.09
CA LYS A 145 3.49 14.82 -12.98
C LYS A 145 4.62 14.58 -13.98
N SER A 146 5.70 13.94 -13.56
CA SER A 146 6.90 13.81 -14.40
C SER A 146 6.91 12.56 -15.27
N GLN A 147 6.25 11.47 -14.84
CA GLN A 147 6.20 10.18 -15.54
C GLN A 147 7.58 9.59 -15.86
N LYS A 148 8.65 10.05 -15.19
CA LYS A 148 10.02 9.61 -15.42
C LYS A 148 10.31 8.35 -14.61
N ASN A 149 10.73 7.28 -15.26
CA ASN A 149 11.14 6.07 -14.55
C ASN A 149 12.32 6.36 -13.61
N GLY A 150 12.35 5.70 -12.46
CA GLY A 150 13.46 5.78 -11.52
C GLY A 150 13.04 5.97 -10.07
N ILE A 151 13.99 6.48 -9.29
CA ILE A 151 13.90 6.61 -7.84
C ILE A 151 13.47 8.04 -7.49
N TYR A 152 12.45 8.16 -6.64
CA TYR A 152 12.00 9.41 -6.06
C TYR A 152 12.33 9.40 -4.57
N ASP A 153 13.18 10.33 -4.15
CA ASP A 153 13.56 10.45 -2.74
C ASP A 153 12.36 10.90 -1.89
N SER A 154 12.36 10.49 -0.62
CA SER A 154 11.31 10.86 0.33
C SER A 154 11.42 12.33 0.71
N GLU A 155 10.27 13.00 0.81
CA GLU A 155 10.18 14.36 1.31
C GLU A 155 9.10 14.45 2.38
N ILE A 156 9.49 14.99 3.54
CA ILE A 156 8.61 15.11 4.71
C ILE A 156 7.64 16.27 4.48
N LEU A 157 6.34 15.97 4.57
CA LEU A 157 5.30 16.98 4.63
C LEU A 157 5.35 17.67 6.00
N LYS A 158 5.86 18.91 6.02
CA LYS A 158 6.07 19.65 7.28
C LYS A 158 4.79 20.13 7.94
N ASN A 159 3.76 20.44 7.15
CA ASN A 159 2.48 20.93 7.64
C ASN A 159 1.34 20.10 7.05
N ILE A 160 0.80 19.18 7.84
CA ILE A 160 -0.25 18.27 7.40
C ILE A 160 -1.60 18.96 7.23
N ASP A 161 -1.84 20.03 8.00
CA ASP A 161 -3.08 20.82 7.94
C ASP A 161 -3.14 21.71 6.68
N SER A 162 -2.04 21.79 5.92
CA SER A 162 -1.99 22.54 4.66
C SER A 162 -2.45 21.75 3.44
N ILE A 163 -2.79 20.47 3.59
CA ILE A 163 -3.30 19.64 2.50
C ILE A 163 -4.68 19.08 2.85
N THR A 164 -5.39 18.64 1.82
CA THR A 164 -6.69 17.99 2.00
C THR A 164 -6.58 16.78 2.95
N PRO A 165 -7.50 16.62 3.92
CA PRO A 165 -7.57 15.43 4.78
C PRO A 165 -7.54 14.13 3.98
N PRO A 166 -7.14 13.01 4.60
CA PRO A 166 -6.90 11.78 3.84
C PRO A 166 -8.21 11.31 3.18
N TYR A 167 -8.11 10.90 1.92
CA TYR A 167 -9.25 10.52 1.09
C TYR A 167 -9.97 9.28 1.62
N ARG A 168 -11.28 9.37 1.88
CA ARG A 168 -12.09 8.29 2.50
C ARG A 168 -13.28 7.86 1.66
N ASP A 169 -13.39 8.26 0.39
CA ASP A 169 -14.55 7.94 -0.44
C ASP A 169 -14.26 6.79 -1.41
N TYR A 170 -13.93 5.61 -0.87
CA TYR A 170 -13.59 4.42 -1.65
C TYR A 170 -14.19 3.14 -1.02
N LYS A 171 -14.18 2.04 -1.77
CA LYS A 171 -14.85 0.76 -1.46
C LYS A 171 -14.70 0.30 0.00
N SER A 172 -13.48 0.39 0.55
CA SER A 172 -13.13 -0.17 1.86
C SER A 172 -13.20 0.82 3.02
N ALA A 173 -13.58 2.08 2.78
CA ALA A 173 -13.48 3.16 3.76
C ALA A 173 -14.22 2.90 5.09
N SER A 174 -15.31 2.12 5.06
CA SER A 174 -16.11 1.77 6.25
C SER A 174 -15.58 0.55 7.03
N LYS A 175 -14.52 -0.11 6.54
CA LYS A 175 -14.04 -1.39 7.09
C LYS A 175 -12.90 -1.25 8.10
N TYR A 176 -12.30 -0.07 8.20
CA TYR A 176 -11.22 0.20 9.15
C TYR A 176 -11.74 0.29 10.59
N PHE A 177 -11.01 -0.33 11.51
CA PHE A 177 -11.45 -0.50 12.89
C PHE A 177 -10.28 -0.82 13.83
N ASP A 178 -10.35 -0.29 15.04
CA ASP A 178 -9.51 -0.59 16.20
C ASP A 178 -10.40 -1.12 17.35
N PRO A 179 -10.28 -2.41 17.73
CA PRO A 179 -11.10 -3.03 18.75
C PRO A 179 -10.78 -2.53 20.16
N SER A 180 -9.65 -1.84 20.34
CA SER A 180 -9.30 -1.23 21.64
C SER A 180 -10.12 0.03 21.92
N MET A 181 -10.75 0.62 20.90
CA MET A 181 -11.56 1.82 21.04
C MET A 181 -13.04 1.46 21.28
N PRO A 182 -13.72 2.07 22.28
CA PRO A 182 -15.12 1.79 22.59
C PRO A 182 -16.10 2.47 21.61
N THR A 183 -15.73 2.55 20.34
CA THR A 183 -16.49 3.27 19.31
C THR A 183 -17.21 2.26 18.40
N PRO A 184 -18.51 2.44 18.10
CA PRO A 184 -19.26 1.59 17.17
C PRO A 184 -18.67 1.59 15.75
N LYS A 185 -18.92 0.51 15.00
CA LYS A 185 -18.57 0.44 13.57
C LYS A 185 -19.60 1.22 12.71
N PRO A 186 -19.18 1.88 11.62
CA PRO A 186 -17.80 2.14 11.24
C PRO A 186 -17.13 3.13 12.20
N GLN A 187 -15.88 2.87 12.57
CA GLN A 187 -15.13 3.71 13.53
C GLN A 187 -14.59 5.03 12.95
N LEU A 188 -15.17 5.46 11.83
CA LEU A 188 -14.80 6.69 11.15
C LEU A 188 -16.01 7.60 11.09
N ALA A 189 -15.97 8.68 11.87
CA ALA A 189 -16.85 9.82 11.74
C ALA A 189 -16.00 11.02 11.33
N ILE A 190 -16.22 11.46 10.07
CA ILE A 190 -16.04 12.81 9.52
C ILE A 190 -14.66 13.45 9.72
#